data_AF-A0A7X8WIE9-F1
#
_entry.id   AF-A0A7X8WIE9-F1
#
_cell.length_a   1.000
_cell.length_b   1.000
_cell.length_c   1.000
_cell.angle_alpha   90.00
_cell.angle_beta   90.00
_cell.angle_gamma   90.00
#
_symmetry.space_group_name_H-M   'P 1'
#
loop_
_entity.id
_entity.type
_entity.pdbx_description
1 polymer ?
#
loop_
_entity_poly.entity_id
_entity_poly.type
_entity_poly.pdbx_seq_one_letter_code
_entity_poly.pdbx_strand_id
1 'polypeptide(L)'
;MSRCIGCGIKLQTTDETSPGYVSEHLLIEKGEMAYCKRCFTLRHYNQELLSGNLRSFNDQYYAKLQAVKESDCLVVLILDVLDLNGGFIPRLKEYVQNKKVVILINKTDLLPSSIKVHHIEKYVREKARDLGLNVGMVLPISALKTKDLTKVLTVIGQQVNKKANLDQDVFVLGATSVGKSTLMNGLIKLLPMENYPSDLITTSNRPQTTLDLIKIPFAKGVTKKFRYLIDTPGYLHPQSIASYLGFDSIKVISPKNKLKVRTFQLKDRQTLFLGGLARIDFDSTEASVSCFVANTLYIHRTKTVNAEGFYQEHLGELLVPPLTPEEKAWAVKVKQYQFALTDNLFYDLTISGLGFLHIKGQNLTVTVTVPESTLVECSLSFITGVSE
;
A
#
# COMPACT_ATOMS: atom_id res chain seq x y z
N MET A 1 24.13 -18.50 12.87
CA MET A 1 23.72 -18.16 11.50
C MET A 1 23.09 -16.79 11.52
N SER A 2 23.75 -15.79 10.95
CA SER A 2 23.33 -14.40 10.96
C SER A 2 22.05 -14.20 10.13
N ARG A 3 21.08 -13.46 10.67
CA ARG A 3 19.84 -13.09 9.98
C ARG A 3 19.79 -11.58 9.78
N CYS A 4 19.19 -11.16 8.67
CA CYS A 4 19.01 -9.75 8.35
C CYS A 4 18.09 -9.11 9.38
N ILE A 5 18.54 -8.06 10.08
CA ILE A 5 17.70 -7.28 11.01
C ILE A 5 16.55 -6.54 10.31
N GLY A 6 16.66 -6.40 8.99
CA GLY A 6 15.64 -5.81 8.15
C GLY A 6 14.41 -6.71 7.97
N CYS A 7 14.61 -7.84 7.31
CA CYS A 7 13.53 -8.74 6.87
C CYS A 7 13.56 -10.14 7.49
N GLY A 8 14.49 -10.43 8.39
CA GLY A 8 14.61 -11.71 9.09
C GLY A 8 15.12 -12.88 8.24
N ILE A 9 15.48 -12.64 6.98
CA ILE A 9 16.04 -13.65 6.08
C ILE A 9 17.45 -14.04 6.52
N LYS A 10 17.85 -15.31 6.29
CA LYS A 10 19.22 -15.77 6.51
C LYS A 10 20.17 -14.98 5.61
N LEU A 11 21.24 -14.45 6.20
CA LEU A 11 22.27 -13.72 5.45
C LEU A 11 23.19 -14.69 4.72
N GLN A 12 23.62 -14.28 3.54
CA GLN A 12 24.58 -15.00 2.71
C GLN A 12 25.49 -13.99 1.99
N THR A 13 26.70 -14.39 1.65
CA THR A 13 27.74 -13.55 1.01
C THR A 13 28.15 -14.06 -0.37
N THR A 14 27.53 -15.15 -0.84
CA THR A 14 27.98 -15.93 -2.00
C THR A 14 27.35 -15.51 -3.32
N ASP A 15 26.09 -15.09 -3.31
CA ASP A 15 25.36 -14.72 -4.53
C ASP A 15 24.67 -13.37 -4.37
N GLU A 16 25.20 -12.35 -5.04
CA GLU A 16 24.71 -10.98 -4.98
C GLU A 16 23.23 -10.81 -5.41
N THR A 17 22.74 -11.71 -6.25
CA THR A 17 21.38 -11.66 -6.81
C THR A 17 20.36 -12.40 -5.95
N SER A 18 20.82 -13.31 -5.09
CA SER A 18 19.95 -14.10 -4.23
C SER A 18 19.48 -13.34 -2.98
N PRO A 19 18.25 -13.61 -2.49
CA PRO A 19 17.75 -13.03 -1.25
C PRO A 19 18.69 -13.26 -0.06
N GLY A 20 18.87 -12.23 0.76
CA GLY A 20 19.75 -12.30 1.93
C GLY A 20 21.21 -11.97 1.67
N TYR A 21 21.58 -11.59 0.43
CA TYR A 21 22.94 -11.15 0.15
C TYR A 21 23.38 -9.98 1.02
N VAL A 22 24.60 -10.00 1.51
CA VAL A 22 25.32 -8.90 2.17
C VAL A 22 26.79 -9.04 1.78
N SER A 23 27.53 -7.94 1.61
CA SER A 23 28.96 -8.06 1.32
C SER A 23 29.69 -8.67 2.52
N GLU A 24 30.73 -9.48 2.25
CA GLU A 24 31.49 -10.16 3.30
C GLU A 24 32.10 -9.18 4.31
N HIS A 25 32.63 -8.06 3.83
CA HIS A 25 33.12 -6.97 4.68
C HIS A 25 32.04 -6.43 5.63
N LEU A 26 30.83 -6.15 5.13
CA LEU A 26 29.72 -5.64 5.96
C LEU A 26 29.24 -6.67 6.98
N LEU A 27 29.28 -7.97 6.63
CA LEU A 27 28.89 -9.03 7.54
C LEU A 27 29.92 -9.21 8.67
N ILE A 28 31.21 -9.05 8.38
CA ILE A 28 32.30 -9.08 9.37
C ILE A 28 32.21 -7.86 10.29
N GLU A 29 31.99 -6.67 9.74
CA GLU A 29 31.94 -5.41 10.50
C GLU A 29 30.68 -5.30 11.39
N LYS A 30 29.51 -5.68 10.86
CA LYS A 30 28.21 -5.47 11.54
C LYS A 30 27.67 -6.74 12.22
N GLY A 31 28.19 -7.92 11.90
CA GLY A 31 27.81 -9.20 12.52
C GLY A 31 26.28 -9.43 12.53
N GLU A 32 25.71 -9.58 13.72
CA GLU A 32 24.27 -9.80 13.92
C GLU A 32 23.41 -8.56 13.63
N MET A 33 24.01 -7.38 13.47
CA MET A 33 23.31 -6.13 13.10
C MET A 33 23.32 -5.85 11.59
N ALA A 34 23.73 -6.81 10.76
CA ALA A 34 23.82 -6.61 9.32
C ALA A 34 22.45 -6.60 8.62
N TYR A 35 22.29 -5.69 7.66
CA TYR A 35 21.18 -5.70 6.70
C TYR A 35 21.60 -6.45 5.43
N CYS A 36 20.67 -7.22 4.84
CA CYS A 36 20.88 -7.68 3.46
C CYS A 36 20.83 -6.49 2.50
N LYS A 37 21.52 -6.60 1.36
CA LYS A 37 21.59 -5.62 0.27
C LYS A 37 20.23 -4.98 -0.02
N ARG A 38 19.16 -5.79 -0.15
CA ARG A 38 17.80 -5.26 -0.34
C ARG A 38 17.35 -4.32 0.80
N CYS A 39 17.52 -4.73 2.06
CA CYS A 39 17.09 -3.91 3.20
C CYS A 39 17.99 -2.68 3.39
N PHE A 40 19.29 -2.83 3.11
CA PHE A 40 20.25 -1.75 3.11
C PHE A 40 19.90 -0.70 2.04
N THR A 41 19.68 -1.14 0.80
CA THR A 41 19.23 -0.27 -0.30
C THR A 41 17.91 0.39 0.04
N LEU A 42 16.91 -0.34 0.54
CA LEU A 42 15.63 0.27 0.97
C LEU A 42 15.80 1.31 2.07
N ARG A 43 16.72 1.09 3.01
CA ARG A 43 17.01 2.01 4.10
C ARG A 43 17.71 3.28 3.60
N HIS A 44 18.75 3.14 2.78
CA HIS A 44 19.47 4.27 2.17
C HIS A 44 18.61 5.03 1.16
N TYR A 45 17.80 4.31 0.39
CA TYR A 45 16.82 4.87 -0.53
C TYR A 45 15.75 5.67 0.22
N ASN A 46 15.22 5.15 1.33
CA ASN A 46 14.33 5.93 2.20
C ASN A 46 15.07 7.14 2.81
N GLN A 47 16.36 7.05 3.09
CA GLN A 47 17.17 8.18 3.57
C GLN A 47 17.37 9.27 2.51
N GLU A 48 17.55 8.89 1.22
CA GLU A 48 17.55 9.81 0.07
C GLU A 48 16.17 10.43 -0.21
N LEU A 49 15.09 9.69 0.08
CA LEU A 49 13.71 10.20 0.01
C LEU A 49 13.40 11.19 1.15
N LEU A 50 13.92 10.93 2.35
CA LEU A 50 13.83 11.80 3.54
C LEU A 50 14.64 13.10 3.38
N SER A 51 15.65 13.12 2.49
CA SER A 51 16.46 14.32 2.17
C SER A 51 15.80 15.29 1.17
N GLY A 52 14.49 15.15 0.92
CA GLY A 52 13.66 16.26 0.42
C GLY A 52 13.18 16.17 -1.03
N ASN A 53 13.34 15.03 -1.71
CA ASN A 53 13.06 14.93 -3.16
C ASN A 53 11.91 13.99 -3.56
N LEU A 54 10.85 13.89 -2.73
CA LEU A 54 9.61 13.17 -3.10
C LEU A 54 9.02 13.64 -4.44
N ARG A 55 9.15 14.94 -4.73
CA ARG A 55 8.74 15.54 -6.01
C ARG A 55 9.53 14.97 -7.19
N SER A 56 10.86 14.92 -7.08
CA SER A 56 11.73 14.35 -8.12
C SER A 56 11.41 12.87 -8.39
N PHE A 57 11.13 12.10 -7.35
CA PHE A 57 10.71 10.71 -7.52
C PHE A 57 9.39 10.58 -8.30
N ASN A 58 8.40 11.40 -7.95
CA ASN A 58 7.10 11.40 -8.62
C ASN A 58 7.21 11.87 -10.07
N ASP A 59 8.05 12.86 -10.37
CA ASP A 59 8.31 13.30 -11.74
C ASP A 59 8.92 12.16 -12.58
N GLN A 60 9.88 11.42 -12.00
CA GLN A 60 10.48 10.24 -12.64
C GLN A 60 9.46 9.10 -12.82
N TYR A 61 8.52 8.94 -11.89
CA TYR A 61 7.41 7.98 -12.03
C TYR A 61 6.50 8.35 -13.20
N TYR A 62 6.08 9.61 -13.30
CA TYR A 62 5.22 10.10 -14.39
C TYR A 62 5.92 10.07 -15.75
N ALA A 63 7.22 10.34 -15.82
CA ALA A 63 8.00 10.19 -17.05
C ALA A 63 7.88 8.78 -17.64
N LYS A 64 7.78 7.75 -16.80
CA LYS A 64 7.60 6.36 -17.24
C LYS A 64 6.18 6.00 -17.59
N LEU A 65 5.20 6.64 -16.97
CA LEU A 65 3.81 6.49 -17.37
C LEU A 65 3.56 7.01 -18.80
N GLN A 66 4.47 7.79 -19.39
CA GLN A 66 4.42 8.09 -20.82
C GLN A 66 4.46 6.82 -21.68
N ALA A 67 5.22 5.79 -21.30
CA ALA A 67 5.21 4.51 -22.01
C ALA A 67 3.82 3.83 -21.96
N VAL A 68 3.06 4.00 -20.87
CA VAL A 68 1.67 3.53 -20.76
C VAL A 68 0.76 4.35 -21.67
N LYS A 69 1.02 5.65 -21.82
CA LYS A 69 0.26 6.54 -22.69
C LYS A 69 0.44 6.18 -24.17
N GLU A 70 1.68 5.94 -24.58
CA GLU A 70 2.08 5.70 -25.97
C GLU A 70 1.81 4.27 -26.47
N SER A 71 1.77 3.27 -25.57
CA SER A 71 1.52 1.87 -25.93
C SER A 71 0.02 1.51 -25.95
N ASP A 72 -0.41 0.58 -26.82
CA ASP A 72 -1.74 -0.06 -26.69
C ASP A 72 -1.64 -1.23 -25.70
N CYS A 73 -1.89 -0.96 -24.42
CA CYS A 73 -1.69 -1.91 -23.34
C CYS A 73 -2.93 -2.12 -22.46
N LEU A 74 -2.92 -3.21 -21.70
CA LEU A 74 -3.78 -3.40 -20.54
C LEU A 74 -3.10 -2.82 -19.31
N VAL A 75 -3.85 -2.08 -18.49
CA VAL A 75 -3.34 -1.56 -17.21
C VAL A 75 -3.90 -2.39 -16.07
N VAL A 76 -3.02 -2.89 -15.21
CA VAL A 76 -3.36 -3.56 -13.95
C VAL A 76 -2.97 -2.64 -12.80
N LEU A 77 -3.96 -2.04 -12.13
CA LEU A 77 -3.76 -1.18 -10.97
C LEU A 77 -3.92 -2.00 -9.68
N ILE A 78 -2.90 -1.99 -8.82
CA ILE A 78 -2.93 -2.69 -7.53
C ILE A 78 -3.19 -1.68 -6.42
N LEU A 79 -4.18 -1.96 -5.59
CA LEU A 79 -4.54 -1.21 -4.38
C LEU A 79 -4.31 -2.06 -3.13
N ASP A 80 -4.00 -1.42 -2.01
CA ASP A 80 -3.99 -2.06 -0.69
C ASP A 80 -5.39 -1.98 -0.07
N VAL A 81 -5.94 -3.10 0.41
CA VAL A 81 -7.26 -3.13 1.05
C VAL A 81 -7.38 -2.23 2.28
N LEU A 82 -6.25 -1.86 2.91
CA LEU A 82 -6.23 -0.95 4.07
C LEU A 82 -5.99 0.51 3.69
N ASP A 83 -5.66 0.80 2.44
CA ASP A 83 -5.45 2.17 1.95
C ASP A 83 -6.07 2.34 0.55
N LEU A 84 -7.39 2.13 0.48
CA LEU A 84 -8.13 2.16 -0.79
C LEU A 84 -8.13 3.55 -1.42
N ASN A 85 -8.26 4.61 -0.61
CA ASN A 85 -8.33 5.99 -1.08
C ASN A 85 -6.94 6.53 -1.44
N GLY A 86 -5.92 6.28 -0.60
CA GLY A 86 -4.54 6.68 -0.89
C GLY A 86 -3.80 5.77 -1.88
N GLY A 87 -4.40 4.63 -2.26
CA GLY A 87 -3.83 3.73 -3.26
C GLY A 87 -4.00 4.20 -4.70
N PHE A 88 -4.95 5.10 -4.96
CA PHE A 88 -5.14 5.66 -6.31
C PHE A 88 -4.02 6.64 -6.66
N ILE A 89 -3.45 6.47 -7.84
CA ILE A 89 -2.38 7.33 -8.33
C ILE A 89 -3.02 8.62 -8.89
N PRO A 90 -2.66 9.80 -8.38
CA PRO A 90 -3.15 11.07 -8.93
C PRO A 90 -2.87 11.17 -10.42
N ARG A 91 -3.77 11.82 -11.17
CA ARG A 91 -3.61 12.06 -12.62
C ARG A 91 -3.46 10.80 -13.48
N LEU A 92 -3.70 9.60 -12.94
CA LEU A 92 -3.55 8.35 -13.68
C LEU A 92 -4.38 8.32 -14.98
N LYS A 93 -5.58 8.92 -14.96
CA LYS A 93 -6.46 9.05 -16.12
C LYS A 93 -5.78 9.73 -17.32
N GLU A 94 -4.87 10.68 -17.10
CA GLU A 94 -4.16 11.39 -18.18
C GLU A 94 -3.25 10.45 -18.99
N TYR A 95 -2.71 9.41 -18.34
CA TYR A 95 -1.77 8.45 -18.93
C TYR A 95 -2.49 7.21 -19.46
N VAL A 96 -3.47 6.71 -18.71
CA VAL A 96 -4.26 5.54 -19.11
C VAL A 96 -5.27 5.90 -20.19
N GLN A 97 -5.77 7.14 -20.22
CA GLN A 97 -6.78 7.62 -21.15
C GLN A 97 -8.02 6.70 -21.15
N ASN A 98 -8.40 6.13 -22.29
CA ASN A 98 -9.56 5.23 -22.42
C ASN A 98 -9.18 3.74 -22.39
N LYS A 99 -7.91 3.41 -22.09
CA LYS A 99 -7.45 2.04 -21.95
C LYS A 99 -8.18 1.36 -20.78
N LYS A 100 -8.42 0.06 -20.91
CA LYS A 100 -9.06 -0.74 -19.87
C LYS A 100 -8.13 -0.87 -18.66
N VAL A 101 -8.71 -0.70 -17.48
CA VAL A 101 -8.03 -0.88 -16.19
C VAL A 101 -8.62 -2.08 -15.46
N VAL A 102 -7.78 -3.06 -15.14
CA VAL A 102 -8.10 -4.11 -14.17
C VAL A 102 -7.57 -3.67 -12.83
N ILE A 103 -8.43 -3.62 -11.81
CA ILE A 103 -8.05 -3.20 -10.46
C ILE A 103 -7.95 -4.44 -9.58
N LEU A 104 -6.82 -4.61 -8.90
CA LEU A 104 -6.58 -5.68 -7.94
C LEU A 104 -6.55 -5.09 -6.52
N ILE A 105 -7.53 -5.43 -5.69
CA ILE A 105 -7.55 -5.05 -4.27
C ILE A 105 -6.78 -6.13 -3.52
N ASN A 106 -5.52 -5.85 -3.22
CA ASN A 106 -4.59 -6.83 -2.65
C ASN A 106 -4.65 -6.85 -1.11
N LYS A 107 -4.00 -7.87 -0.53
CA LYS A 107 -3.89 -8.12 0.91
C LYS A 107 -5.23 -8.40 1.62
N THR A 108 -6.21 -8.92 0.89
CA THR A 108 -7.52 -9.30 1.46
C THR A 108 -7.44 -10.39 2.54
N ASP A 109 -6.34 -11.14 2.59
CA ASP A 109 -6.02 -12.09 3.66
C ASP A 109 -5.83 -11.44 5.03
N LEU A 110 -5.55 -10.13 5.07
CA LEU A 110 -5.44 -9.36 6.31
C LEU A 110 -6.81 -9.10 6.94
N LEU A 111 -7.89 -9.12 6.16
CA LEU A 111 -9.22 -8.80 6.67
C LEU A 111 -9.80 -9.94 7.52
N PRO A 112 -10.60 -9.61 8.55
CA PRO A 112 -11.46 -10.58 9.22
C PRO A 112 -12.39 -11.28 8.23
N SER A 113 -12.70 -12.55 8.49
CA SER A 113 -13.58 -13.36 7.64
C SER A 113 -15.03 -12.89 7.65
N SER A 114 -15.41 -12.06 8.62
CA SER A 114 -16.72 -11.40 8.69
C SER A 114 -16.89 -10.30 7.64
N ILE A 115 -15.79 -9.73 7.11
CA ILE A 115 -15.85 -8.66 6.12
C ILE A 115 -16.17 -9.23 4.75
N LYS A 116 -17.27 -8.76 4.16
CA LYS A 116 -17.70 -9.20 2.83
C LYS A 116 -16.99 -8.36 1.76
N VAL A 117 -15.99 -8.95 1.11
CA VAL A 117 -15.14 -8.27 0.11
C VAL A 117 -15.89 -7.66 -1.08
N HIS A 118 -17.11 -8.12 -1.38
CA HIS A 118 -17.92 -7.57 -2.47
C HIS A 118 -18.35 -6.10 -2.24
N HIS A 119 -18.54 -5.67 -0.98
CA HIS A 119 -18.83 -4.25 -0.69
C HIS A 119 -17.61 -3.37 -1.02
N ILE A 120 -16.41 -3.86 -0.69
CA ILE A 120 -15.14 -3.19 -1.01
C ILE A 120 -14.96 -3.13 -2.53
N GLU A 121 -15.29 -4.22 -3.25
CA GLU A 121 -15.26 -4.24 -4.71
C GLU A 121 -16.20 -3.19 -5.32
N LYS A 122 -17.44 -3.07 -4.82
CA LYS A 122 -18.43 -2.06 -5.27
C LYS A 122 -17.89 -0.65 -5.04
N TYR A 123 -17.41 -0.36 -3.84
CA TYR A 123 -16.81 0.92 -3.46
C TYR A 123 -15.65 1.32 -4.38
N VAL A 124 -14.68 0.42 -4.56
CA VAL A 124 -13.51 0.68 -5.43
C VAL A 124 -13.93 0.89 -6.88
N ARG A 125 -14.92 0.15 -7.37
CA ARG A 125 -15.45 0.30 -8.72
C ARG A 125 -16.12 1.66 -8.91
N GLU A 126 -16.89 2.13 -7.93
CA GLU A 126 -17.52 3.46 -7.93
C GLU A 126 -16.45 4.55 -7.92
N LYS A 127 -15.53 4.53 -6.94
CA LYS A 127 -14.44 5.50 -6.84
C LYS A 127 -13.60 5.57 -8.12
N ALA A 128 -13.28 4.42 -8.73
CA ALA A 128 -12.52 4.37 -9.97
C ALA A 128 -13.28 4.96 -11.17
N ARG A 129 -14.62 4.82 -11.22
CA ARG A 129 -15.46 5.46 -12.24
C ARG A 129 -15.53 6.97 -12.02
N ASP A 130 -15.61 7.44 -10.78
CA ASP A 130 -15.61 8.87 -10.45
C ASP A 130 -14.28 9.54 -10.87
N LEU A 131 -13.18 8.79 -10.79
CA LEU A 131 -11.86 9.19 -11.33
C LEU A 131 -11.76 9.07 -12.86
N GLY A 132 -12.84 8.71 -13.55
CA GLY A 132 -12.93 8.61 -15.01
C GLY A 132 -12.22 7.39 -15.61
N LEU A 133 -11.80 6.41 -14.81
CA LEU A 133 -11.10 5.23 -15.31
C LEU A 133 -12.07 4.29 -16.07
N ASN A 134 -11.60 3.73 -17.19
CA ASN A 134 -12.36 2.70 -17.90
C ASN A 134 -12.16 1.34 -17.21
N VAL A 135 -12.94 1.11 -16.15
CA VAL A 135 -12.81 -0.08 -15.29
C VAL A 135 -13.29 -1.33 -16.03
N GLY A 136 -12.39 -2.26 -16.29
CA GLY A 136 -12.69 -3.55 -16.89
C GLY A 136 -13.17 -4.57 -15.86
N MET A 137 -12.39 -4.77 -14.79
CA MET A 137 -12.79 -5.61 -13.66
C MET A 137 -12.08 -5.19 -12.38
N VAL A 138 -12.75 -5.38 -11.24
CA VAL A 138 -12.20 -5.20 -9.91
C VAL A 138 -12.14 -6.56 -9.22
N LEU A 139 -10.99 -6.93 -8.68
CA LEU A 139 -10.76 -8.24 -8.06
C LEU A 139 -10.14 -8.09 -6.68
N PRO A 140 -10.86 -8.46 -5.61
CA PRO A 140 -10.26 -8.73 -4.32
C PRO A 140 -9.36 -9.96 -4.40
N ILE A 141 -8.08 -9.83 -4.01
CA ILE A 141 -7.08 -10.91 -4.06
C ILE A 141 -6.16 -10.90 -2.84
N SER A 142 -5.48 -12.01 -2.62
CA SER A 142 -4.22 -12.06 -1.87
C SER A 142 -3.12 -12.54 -2.80
N ALA A 143 -2.10 -11.72 -3.01
CA ALA A 143 -0.91 -12.10 -3.78
C ALA A 143 -0.14 -13.29 -3.14
N LEU A 144 -0.49 -13.69 -1.92
CA LEU A 144 0.06 -14.87 -1.25
C LEU A 144 -0.70 -16.17 -1.58
N LYS A 145 -1.90 -16.08 -2.16
CA LYS A 145 -2.77 -17.23 -2.45
C LYS A 145 -2.69 -17.59 -3.93
N THR A 146 -2.20 -18.80 -4.21
CA THR A 146 -2.11 -19.34 -5.57
C THR A 146 -3.44 -19.31 -6.33
N LYS A 147 -4.55 -19.64 -5.67
CA LYS A 147 -5.90 -19.60 -6.25
C LYS A 147 -6.24 -18.20 -6.81
N ASP A 148 -5.90 -17.15 -6.08
CA ASP A 148 -6.19 -15.77 -6.49
C ASP A 148 -5.29 -15.36 -7.65
N LEU A 149 -4.01 -15.75 -7.61
CA LEU A 149 -3.07 -15.53 -8.71
C LEU A 149 -3.54 -16.20 -10.01
N THR A 150 -4.00 -17.46 -9.97
CA THR A 150 -4.56 -18.15 -11.14
C THR A 150 -5.80 -17.42 -11.69
N LYS A 151 -6.65 -16.88 -10.81
CA LYS A 151 -7.80 -16.06 -11.20
C LYS A 151 -7.33 -14.78 -11.91
N VAL A 152 -6.32 -14.09 -11.38
CA VAL A 152 -5.72 -12.90 -12.02
C VAL A 152 -5.20 -13.23 -13.42
N LEU A 153 -4.47 -14.34 -13.58
CA LEU A 153 -3.96 -14.77 -14.89
C LEU A 153 -5.06 -15.05 -15.91
N THR A 154 -6.11 -15.74 -15.47
CA THR A 154 -7.29 -16.02 -16.31
C THR A 154 -7.93 -14.73 -16.81
N VAL A 155 -8.04 -13.74 -15.92
CA VAL A 155 -8.66 -12.44 -16.20
C VAL A 155 -7.82 -11.61 -17.15
N ILE A 156 -6.51 -11.53 -16.90
CA ILE A 156 -5.58 -10.87 -17.82
C ILE A 156 -5.68 -11.55 -19.18
N GLY A 157 -5.60 -12.88 -19.24
CA GLY A 157 -5.77 -13.64 -20.49
C GLY A 157 -7.07 -13.31 -21.23
N GLN A 158 -8.21 -13.28 -20.54
CA GLN A 158 -9.50 -12.92 -21.13
C GLN A 158 -9.53 -11.48 -21.66
N GLN A 159 -8.99 -10.51 -20.92
CA GLN A 159 -9.02 -9.11 -21.36
C GLN A 159 -8.11 -8.86 -22.55
N VAL A 160 -6.92 -9.47 -22.55
CA VAL A 160 -5.94 -9.26 -23.62
C VAL A 160 -6.25 -10.12 -24.87
N ASN A 161 -6.99 -11.23 -24.74
CA ASN A 161 -7.43 -12.04 -25.89
C ASN A 161 -8.74 -11.56 -26.55
N LYS A 162 -9.50 -10.65 -25.90
CA LYS A 162 -10.77 -10.11 -26.44
C LYS A 162 -10.59 -9.11 -27.58
N LYS A 163 -9.44 -8.45 -27.68
CA LYS A 163 -9.13 -7.53 -28.79
C LYS A 163 -8.44 -8.31 -29.91
N ALA A 164 -8.78 -7.99 -31.17
CA ALA A 164 -8.10 -8.49 -32.35
C ALA A 164 -6.62 -8.04 -32.44
N ASN A 165 -6.22 -7.04 -31.65
CA ASN A 165 -4.84 -6.60 -31.50
C ASN A 165 -4.07 -7.58 -30.60
N LEU A 166 -3.27 -8.41 -31.25
CA LEU A 166 -2.62 -9.58 -30.64
C LEU A 166 -1.39 -9.24 -29.76
N ASP A 167 -0.91 -7.99 -29.76
CA ASP A 167 0.40 -7.58 -29.22
C ASP A 167 0.33 -6.58 -28.05
N GLN A 168 -0.71 -6.65 -27.20
CA GLN A 168 -0.84 -5.74 -26.05
C GLN A 168 -0.02 -6.18 -24.84
N ASP A 169 0.90 -5.32 -24.40
CA ASP A 169 1.61 -5.46 -23.12
C ASP A 169 0.67 -5.22 -21.93
N VAL A 170 1.08 -5.71 -20.75
CA VAL A 170 0.33 -5.54 -19.50
C VAL A 170 1.19 -4.73 -18.52
N PHE A 171 0.81 -3.50 -18.24
CA PHE A 171 1.51 -2.66 -17.28
C PHE A 171 0.92 -2.84 -15.88
N VAL A 172 1.77 -3.18 -14.92
CA VAL A 172 1.39 -3.30 -13.51
C VAL A 172 1.78 -2.03 -12.77
N LEU A 173 0.76 -1.30 -12.31
CA LEU A 173 0.87 -0.03 -11.60
C LEU A 173 0.39 -0.19 -10.15
N GLY A 174 0.89 0.66 -9.26
CA GLY A 174 0.41 0.74 -7.88
C GLY A 174 1.33 1.59 -7.02
N ALA A 175 0.84 1.99 -5.85
CA ALA A 175 1.66 2.68 -4.87
C ALA A 175 2.77 1.76 -4.33
N THR A 176 3.77 2.33 -3.64
CA THR A 176 4.75 1.52 -2.90
C THR A 176 4.03 0.71 -1.83
N SER A 177 4.61 -0.45 -1.47
CA SER A 177 4.10 -1.35 -0.43
C SER A 177 2.72 -2.03 -0.64
N VAL A 178 1.99 -1.75 -1.74
CA VAL A 178 0.70 -2.42 -2.05
C VAL A 178 0.82 -3.92 -2.35
N GLY A 179 2.05 -4.44 -2.45
CA GLY A 179 2.33 -5.85 -2.73
C GLY A 179 2.53 -6.18 -4.21
N LYS A 180 2.83 -5.18 -5.04
CA LYS A 180 3.16 -5.34 -6.47
C LYS A 180 4.27 -6.38 -6.71
N SER A 181 5.41 -6.28 -6.04
CA SER A 181 6.49 -7.25 -6.21
C SER A 181 6.12 -8.66 -5.76
N THR A 182 5.29 -8.79 -4.70
CA THR A 182 4.76 -10.10 -4.26
C THR A 182 3.86 -10.70 -5.33
N LEU A 183 2.98 -9.89 -5.93
CA LEU A 183 2.13 -10.32 -7.04
C LEU A 183 2.98 -10.77 -8.23
N MET A 184 3.91 -9.93 -8.70
CA MET A 184 4.80 -10.24 -9.83
C MET A 184 5.54 -11.56 -9.61
N ASN A 185 6.19 -11.73 -8.45
CA ASN A 185 6.88 -12.97 -8.11
C ASN A 185 5.95 -14.19 -8.04
N GLY A 186 4.72 -14.00 -7.56
CA GLY A 186 3.70 -15.04 -7.55
C GLY A 186 3.28 -15.45 -8.97
N LEU A 187 3.07 -14.48 -9.87
CA LEU A 187 2.69 -14.72 -11.25
C LEU A 187 3.80 -15.44 -12.04
N ILE A 188 5.07 -15.04 -11.85
CA ILE A 188 6.24 -15.68 -12.49
C ILE A 188 6.30 -17.17 -12.16
N LYS A 189 6.03 -17.55 -10.90
CA LYS A 189 6.07 -18.96 -10.47
C LYS A 189 4.98 -19.82 -11.11
N LEU A 190 3.89 -19.21 -11.56
CA LEU A 190 2.76 -19.89 -12.20
C LEU A 190 2.85 -19.94 -13.71
N LEU A 191 3.82 -19.22 -14.28
CA LEU A 191 4.09 -19.25 -15.70
C LEU A 191 4.86 -20.53 -16.06
N PRO A 192 4.49 -21.22 -17.16
CA PRO A 192 5.33 -22.28 -17.70
C PRO A 192 6.64 -21.66 -18.19
N MET A 193 7.72 -21.83 -17.43
CA MET A 193 9.02 -21.24 -17.73
C MET A 193 9.89 -22.11 -18.66
N GLU A 194 9.40 -23.30 -19.06
CA GLU A 194 10.17 -24.33 -19.78
C GLU A 194 10.75 -23.90 -21.14
N ASN A 195 10.34 -22.75 -21.68
CA ASN A 195 10.82 -22.25 -22.98
C ASN A 195 11.42 -20.83 -22.93
N TYR A 196 11.80 -20.32 -21.76
CA TYR A 196 12.49 -19.02 -21.69
C TYR A 196 14.00 -19.17 -21.79
N PRO A 197 14.65 -18.49 -22.75
CA PRO A 197 16.09 -18.29 -22.71
C PRO A 197 16.48 -17.72 -21.33
N SER A 198 17.53 -18.26 -20.73
CA SER A 198 18.16 -17.75 -19.50
C SER A 198 18.47 -16.26 -19.56
N ASP A 199 18.57 -15.72 -20.78
CA ASP A 199 18.99 -14.35 -21.09
C ASP A 199 17.82 -13.34 -21.11
N LEU A 200 16.57 -13.80 -20.97
CA LEU A 200 15.36 -12.94 -21.01
C LEU A 200 14.95 -12.39 -19.64
N ILE A 201 15.54 -12.91 -18.55
CA ILE A 201 15.49 -12.31 -17.21
C ILE A 201 16.54 -11.20 -17.08
N THR A 202 17.47 -11.11 -18.03
CA THR A 202 18.70 -10.31 -17.95
C THR A 202 18.82 -9.30 -19.11
N THR A 203 17.98 -8.27 -19.07
CA THR A 203 18.38 -6.90 -19.47
C THR A 203 17.68 -5.96 -18.48
N SER A 204 18.30 -5.50 -17.39
CA SER A 204 19.47 -4.61 -17.36
C SER A 204 20.52 -5.04 -16.32
N ASN A 205 21.60 -5.69 -16.77
CA ASN A 205 22.86 -5.82 -16.03
C ASN A 205 23.67 -4.50 -16.06
N ARG A 206 23.02 -3.38 -15.72
CA ARG A 206 23.71 -2.13 -15.38
C ARG A 206 23.13 -1.58 -14.07
N PRO A 207 23.80 -1.81 -12.93
CA PRO A 207 23.36 -1.31 -11.64
C PRO A 207 23.64 0.19 -11.55
N GLN A 208 22.84 1.04 -12.20
CA GLN A 208 22.90 2.49 -11.98
C GLN A 208 21.57 3.26 -11.93
N THR A 209 20.38 2.67 -12.09
CA THR A 209 19.14 3.37 -11.68
C THR A 209 18.05 2.42 -11.19
N THR A 210 17.39 2.75 -10.08
CA THR A 210 16.26 2.04 -9.43
C THR A 210 14.94 2.17 -10.21
N LEU A 211 15.05 2.42 -11.51
CA LEU A 211 13.99 2.91 -12.35
C LEU A 211 14.03 2.28 -13.75
N ASP A 212 14.20 0.96 -13.85
CA ASP A 212 13.95 0.23 -15.09
C ASP A 212 12.61 -0.51 -15.05
N LEU A 213 11.94 -0.59 -16.20
CA LEU A 213 10.73 -1.38 -16.39
C LEU A 213 11.12 -2.85 -16.54
N ILE A 214 10.68 -3.72 -15.62
CA ILE A 214 10.99 -5.15 -15.71
C ILE A 214 9.98 -5.80 -16.65
N LYS A 215 10.45 -6.32 -17.79
CA LYS A 215 9.61 -7.00 -18.78
C LYS A 215 9.68 -8.51 -18.57
N ILE A 216 8.56 -9.10 -18.20
CA ILE A 216 8.44 -10.55 -17.99
C ILE A 216 7.61 -11.10 -19.13
N PRO A 217 8.16 -11.94 -20.01
CA PRO A 217 7.34 -12.50 -21.06
C PRO A 217 6.30 -13.45 -20.44
N PHE A 218 5.08 -13.40 -20.98
CA PHE A 218 3.94 -14.22 -20.63
C PHE A 218 3.54 -15.01 -21.90
N ALA A 219 4.41 -15.93 -22.32
CA ALA A 219 4.39 -16.67 -23.58
C ALA A 219 3.49 -17.92 -23.54
N LYS A 220 2.93 -18.21 -24.72
CA LYS A 220 2.16 -19.39 -25.17
C LYS A 220 1.56 -20.28 -24.06
N GLY A 221 0.27 -20.03 -23.78
CA GLY A 221 -0.54 -20.85 -22.87
C GLY A 221 -1.75 -20.08 -22.30
N VAL A 222 -1.57 -18.79 -22.00
CA VAL A 222 -2.68 -17.87 -21.64
C VAL A 222 -3.04 -16.96 -22.80
N THR A 223 -2.11 -16.73 -23.74
CA THR A 223 -2.33 -15.88 -24.91
C THR A 223 -1.71 -16.51 -26.17
N LYS A 224 -2.20 -16.11 -27.36
CA LYS A 224 -1.83 -16.70 -28.66
C LYS A 224 -0.47 -16.19 -29.22
N LYS A 225 0.14 -15.16 -28.62
CA LYS A 225 1.43 -14.54 -29.03
C LYS A 225 2.29 -14.21 -27.79
N PHE A 226 3.55 -13.82 -28.00
CA PHE A 226 4.43 -13.31 -26.93
C PHE A 226 3.96 -11.93 -26.46
N ARG A 227 3.85 -11.73 -25.14
CA ARG A 227 3.45 -10.46 -24.49
C ARG A 227 4.30 -10.24 -23.26
N TYR A 228 4.47 -8.99 -22.81
CA TYR A 228 5.20 -8.70 -21.57
C TYR A 228 4.27 -8.23 -20.46
N LEU A 229 4.47 -8.79 -19.27
CA LEU A 229 4.05 -8.21 -18.01
C LEU A 229 5.14 -7.25 -17.56
N ILE A 230 4.81 -5.96 -17.52
CA ILE A 230 5.76 -4.88 -17.28
C ILE A 230 5.58 -4.38 -15.85
N ASP A 231 6.59 -4.62 -15.00
CA ASP A 231 6.63 -4.05 -13.65
C ASP A 231 7.06 -2.59 -13.73
N THR A 232 6.21 -1.69 -13.21
CA THR A 232 6.58 -0.28 -13.05
C THR A 232 7.07 -0.02 -11.63
N PRO A 233 7.88 1.02 -11.36
CA PRO A 233 8.20 1.41 -9.99
C PRO A 233 6.93 1.67 -9.17
N GLY A 234 7.01 1.52 -7.84
CA GLY A 234 5.87 1.88 -6.99
C GLY A 234 5.73 3.40 -6.88
N TYR A 235 4.53 3.93 -6.99
CA TYR A 235 4.25 5.35 -6.75
C TYR A 235 4.34 5.68 -5.25
N LEU A 236 5.13 6.69 -4.87
CA LEU A 236 5.16 7.17 -3.49
C LEU A 236 4.08 8.23 -3.30
N HIS A 237 2.98 7.85 -2.65
CA HIS A 237 1.84 8.75 -2.49
C HIS A 237 2.19 9.88 -1.50
N PRO A 238 2.21 11.17 -1.93
CA PRO A 238 2.57 12.28 -1.05
C PRO A 238 1.62 12.49 0.12
N GLN A 239 0.42 11.95 0.03
CA GLN A 239 -0.56 12.04 1.11
C GLN A 239 -0.64 10.76 1.95
N SER A 240 0.27 9.81 1.76
CA SER A 240 0.37 8.63 2.62
C SER A 240 1.40 8.87 3.71
N ILE A 241 1.04 8.60 4.96
CA ILE A 241 1.96 8.68 6.10
C ILE A 241 3.19 7.79 5.88
N ALA A 242 3.00 6.62 5.25
CA ALA A 242 4.08 5.67 5.00
C ALA A 242 5.21 6.23 4.11
N SER A 243 4.94 7.26 3.30
CA SER A 243 5.95 7.90 2.44
C SER A 243 6.98 8.74 3.20
N TYR A 244 6.72 9.05 4.47
CA TYR A 244 7.57 9.91 5.31
C TYR A 244 8.20 9.15 6.48
N LEU A 245 8.00 7.84 6.54
CA LEU A 245 8.49 7.01 7.62
C LEU A 245 9.69 6.18 7.17
N GLY A 246 10.66 6.07 8.06
CA GLY A 246 11.76 5.14 7.99
C GLY A 246 11.27 3.69 8.12
N PHE A 247 12.18 2.78 7.78
CA PHE A 247 11.88 1.36 7.68
C PHE A 247 11.34 0.74 8.97
N ASP A 248 11.87 1.13 10.13
CA ASP A 248 11.42 0.59 11.42
C ASP A 248 10.03 1.11 11.81
N SER A 249 9.71 2.36 11.48
CA SER A 249 8.36 2.93 11.64
C SER A 249 7.36 2.25 10.70
N ILE A 250 7.73 2.02 9.43
CA ILE A 250 6.92 1.27 8.46
C ILE A 250 6.61 -0.15 8.96
N LYS A 251 7.56 -0.85 9.59
CA LYS A 251 7.31 -2.19 10.17
C LYS A 251 6.20 -2.19 11.21
N VAL A 252 6.05 -1.11 11.98
CA VAL A 252 5.03 -1.01 13.05
C VAL A 252 3.64 -0.80 12.45
N ILE A 253 3.52 0.01 11.39
CA ILE A 253 2.25 0.31 10.73
C ILE A 253 1.85 -0.73 9.67
N SER A 254 2.78 -1.61 9.26
CA SER A 254 2.53 -2.63 8.25
C SER A 254 2.04 -3.95 8.87
N PRO A 255 0.79 -4.38 8.62
CA PRO A 255 0.30 -5.66 9.12
C PRO A 255 0.98 -6.85 8.41
N LYS A 256 1.31 -7.87 9.21
CA LYS A 256 1.96 -9.11 8.72
C LYS A 256 1.01 -10.31 8.69
N ASN A 257 -0.04 -10.25 9.49
CA ASN A 257 -1.02 -11.31 9.71
C ASN A 257 -2.41 -10.69 9.71
N LYS A 258 -3.43 -11.54 9.70
CA LYS A 258 -4.84 -11.16 9.87
C LYS A 258 -5.01 -10.15 11.01
N LEU A 259 -5.76 -9.08 10.72
CA LEU A 259 -6.00 -7.99 11.66
C LEU A 259 -6.83 -8.46 12.85
N LYS A 260 -6.40 -8.04 14.03
CA LYS A 260 -7.19 -8.10 15.26
C LYS A 260 -7.91 -6.77 15.39
N VAL A 261 -9.18 -6.76 15.01
CA VAL A 261 -10.02 -5.57 15.11
C VAL A 261 -10.20 -5.21 16.58
N ARG A 262 -9.78 -3.99 16.93
CA ARG A 262 -9.90 -3.44 18.29
C ARG A 262 -11.08 -2.49 18.31
N THR A 263 -12.12 -2.84 19.06
CA THR A 263 -13.35 -2.06 19.16
C THR A 263 -13.41 -1.31 20.48
N PHE A 264 -13.71 -0.02 20.41
CA PHE A 264 -13.86 0.88 21.54
C PHE A 264 -15.30 1.42 21.57
N GLN A 265 -15.96 1.28 22.72
CA GLN A 265 -17.18 2.03 23.01
C GLN A 265 -16.79 3.38 23.60
N LEU A 266 -16.91 4.43 22.81
CA LEU A 266 -16.53 5.79 23.14
C LEU A 266 -17.73 6.55 23.68
N LYS A 267 -17.46 7.39 24.67
CA LYS A 267 -18.39 8.36 25.26
C LYS A 267 -17.93 9.76 24.88
N ASP A 268 -18.70 10.77 25.28
CA ASP A 268 -18.41 12.17 25.01
C ASP A 268 -16.99 12.57 25.42
N ARG A 269 -16.34 13.36 24.56
CA ARG A 269 -14.99 13.93 24.71
C ARG A 269 -13.92 12.90 24.98
N GLN A 270 -13.82 11.92 24.09
CA GLN A 270 -12.77 10.92 24.13
C GLN A 270 -11.91 10.91 22.87
N THR A 271 -10.66 10.54 23.06
CA THR A 271 -9.64 10.57 22.03
C THR A 271 -9.04 9.18 21.85
N LEU A 272 -8.82 8.79 20.60
CA LEU A 272 -7.98 7.66 20.21
C LEU A 272 -6.72 8.17 19.52
N PHE A 273 -5.56 7.72 19.97
CA PHE A 273 -4.30 7.86 19.26
C PHE A 273 -3.96 6.57 18.52
N LEU A 274 -3.45 6.70 17.28
CA LEU A 274 -2.87 5.60 16.51
C LEU A 274 -1.36 5.84 16.42
N GLY A 275 -0.62 5.25 17.36
CA GLY A 275 0.75 5.68 17.66
C GLY A 275 0.80 7.20 17.91
N GLY A 276 1.88 7.84 17.52
CA GLY A 276 2.03 9.30 17.50
C GLY A 276 1.67 9.95 16.15
N LEU A 277 0.99 9.23 15.25
CA LEU A 277 0.76 9.64 13.86
C LEU A 277 -0.67 10.13 13.57
N ALA A 278 -1.64 9.74 14.39
CA ALA A 278 -3.01 10.23 14.25
C ALA A 278 -3.67 10.34 15.62
N ARG A 279 -4.38 11.45 15.83
CA ARG A 279 -5.26 11.70 16.97
C ARG A 279 -6.68 11.88 16.45
N ILE A 280 -7.62 11.11 16.98
CA ILE A 280 -9.02 11.17 16.60
C ILE A 280 -9.84 11.48 17.84
N ASP A 281 -10.41 12.68 17.87
CA ASP A 281 -11.29 13.16 18.92
C ASP A 281 -12.75 12.90 18.51
N PHE A 282 -13.53 12.36 19.45
CA PHE A 282 -14.92 11.99 19.25
C PHE A 282 -15.78 12.79 20.23
N ASP A 283 -16.68 13.60 19.67
CA ASP A 283 -17.68 14.37 20.40
C ASP A 283 -19.06 13.79 20.05
N SER A 284 -19.54 12.85 20.87
CA SER A 284 -20.88 12.27 20.80
C SER A 284 -21.33 11.70 22.15
N THR A 285 -22.62 11.40 22.29
CA THR A 285 -23.14 10.71 23.48
C THR A 285 -22.62 9.27 23.59
N GLU A 286 -22.58 8.56 22.46
CA GLU A 286 -22.06 7.19 22.34
C GLU A 286 -21.60 6.92 20.90
N ALA A 287 -20.48 6.23 20.73
CA ALA A 287 -20.01 5.76 19.44
C ALA A 287 -19.25 4.43 19.57
N SER A 288 -19.50 3.49 18.67
CA SER A 288 -18.74 2.25 18.56
C SER A 288 -17.71 2.39 17.44
N VAL A 289 -16.43 2.31 17.79
CA VAL A 289 -15.32 2.52 16.85
C VAL A 289 -14.45 1.27 16.77
N SER A 290 -14.37 0.67 15.60
CA SER A 290 -13.56 -0.53 15.33
C SER A 290 -12.35 -0.18 14.47
N CYS A 291 -11.14 -0.36 15.01
CA CYS A 291 -9.90 0.03 14.32
C CYS A 291 -9.34 -1.12 13.47
N PHE A 292 -9.22 -0.88 12.16
CA PHE A 292 -8.59 -1.75 11.16
C PHE A 292 -7.20 -1.21 10.80
N VAL A 293 -6.27 -1.37 11.73
CA VAL A 293 -4.88 -0.94 11.62
C VAL A 293 -3.95 -2.09 12.02
N ALA A 294 -2.66 -2.01 11.71
CA ALA A 294 -1.71 -3.06 12.07
C ALA A 294 -1.76 -3.44 13.57
N ASN A 295 -1.67 -4.74 13.86
CA ASN A 295 -1.72 -5.27 15.22
C ASN A 295 -0.59 -4.74 16.12
N THR A 296 0.53 -4.36 15.51
CA THR A 296 1.71 -3.78 16.15
C THR A 296 1.57 -2.29 16.42
N LEU A 297 0.64 -1.60 15.77
CA LEU A 297 0.39 -0.17 16.02
C LEU A 297 -0.33 -0.02 17.36
N TYR A 298 0.29 0.70 18.29
CA TYR A 298 -0.31 0.98 19.58
C TYR A 298 -1.52 1.90 19.42
N ILE A 299 -2.61 1.59 20.14
CA ILE A 299 -3.80 2.45 20.19
C ILE A 299 -3.96 2.88 21.64
N HIS A 300 -3.90 4.18 21.87
CA HIS A 300 -4.11 4.76 23.20
C HIS A 300 -5.46 5.47 23.26
N ARG A 301 -6.21 5.25 24.33
CA ARG A 301 -7.49 5.94 24.60
C ARG A 301 -7.33 6.83 25.82
N THR A 302 -7.74 8.09 25.68
CA THR A 302 -7.75 9.06 26.78
C THR A 302 -8.96 9.99 26.69
N LYS A 303 -9.18 10.81 27.72
CA LYS A 303 -10.14 11.92 27.66
C LYS A 303 -9.55 13.03 26.80
N THR A 304 -10.35 13.71 25.99
CA THR A 304 -9.86 14.77 25.07
C THR A 304 -9.15 15.90 25.81
N VAL A 305 -9.59 16.22 27.03
CA VAL A 305 -8.93 17.23 27.89
C VAL A 305 -7.46 16.90 28.23
N ASN A 306 -7.09 15.61 28.22
CA ASN A 306 -5.74 15.16 28.53
C ASN A 306 -4.91 14.92 27.25
N ALA A 307 -5.54 14.94 26.07
CA ALA A 307 -4.92 14.45 24.84
C ALA A 307 -3.69 15.25 24.45
N GLU A 308 -3.73 16.58 24.59
CA GLU A 308 -2.60 17.44 24.23
C GLU A 308 -1.38 17.19 25.12
N GLY A 309 -1.55 17.22 26.44
CA GLY A 309 -0.47 16.96 27.39
C GLY A 309 0.11 15.55 27.22
N PHE A 310 -0.76 14.55 27.05
CA PHE A 310 -0.35 13.17 26.81
C PHE A 310 0.46 13.01 25.52
N TYR A 311 0.08 13.71 24.44
CA TYR A 311 0.82 13.66 23.18
C TYR A 311 2.22 14.24 23.34
N GLN A 312 2.34 15.41 23.98
CA GLN A 312 3.62 16.08 24.20
C GLN A 312 4.57 15.26 25.07
N GLU A 313 4.06 14.62 26.12
CA GLU A 313 4.85 13.82 27.05
C GLU A 313 5.35 12.51 26.42
N HIS A 314 4.52 11.86 25.59
CA HIS A 314 4.76 10.48 25.18
C HIS A 314 5.10 10.28 23.69
N LEU A 315 5.25 11.36 22.91
CA LEU A 315 5.55 11.28 21.48
C LEU A 315 6.90 10.58 21.19
N GLY A 316 6.79 9.42 20.53
CA GLY A 316 7.93 8.59 20.18
C GLY A 316 8.59 7.87 21.35
N GLU A 317 7.88 7.75 22.48
CA GLU A 317 8.16 6.77 23.53
C GLU A 317 7.07 5.71 23.53
N LEU A 318 5.90 6.04 24.11
CA LEU A 318 4.72 5.18 24.09
C LEU A 318 3.92 5.36 22.79
N LEU A 319 3.84 6.60 22.29
CA LEU A 319 3.16 6.92 21.03
C LEU A 319 4.13 6.74 19.85
N VAL A 320 4.36 5.49 19.49
CA VAL A 320 5.22 5.07 18.37
C VAL A 320 4.41 4.38 17.25
N PRO A 321 4.74 4.61 15.96
CA PRO A 321 5.69 5.60 15.45
C PRO A 321 5.17 7.03 15.63
N PRO A 322 5.95 8.10 15.41
CA PRO A 322 7.32 8.16 14.86
C PRO A 322 8.42 7.67 15.80
N LEU A 323 9.56 7.23 15.25
CA LEU A 323 10.72 6.72 16.00
C LEU A 323 11.94 7.65 15.94
N THR A 324 12.20 8.32 14.81
CA THR A 324 13.38 9.17 14.64
C THR A 324 13.07 10.65 14.92
N PRO A 325 14.06 11.48 15.29
CA PRO A 325 13.85 12.93 15.46
C PRO A 325 13.28 13.62 14.21
N GLU A 326 13.73 13.21 13.03
CA GLU A 326 13.25 13.71 11.73
C GLU A 326 11.76 13.37 11.52
N GLU A 327 11.37 12.13 11.78
CA GLU A 327 9.98 11.70 11.71
C GLU A 327 9.11 12.43 12.74
N LYS A 328 9.62 12.66 13.96
CA LYS A 328 8.92 13.45 14.99
C LYS A 328 8.70 14.88 14.52
N ALA A 329 9.74 15.54 13.99
CA ALA A 329 9.67 16.91 13.48
C ALA A 329 8.70 17.04 12.30
N TRP A 330 8.56 16.00 11.48
CA TRP A 330 7.55 15.92 10.44
C TRP A 330 6.14 15.70 11.02
N ALA A 331 5.99 14.76 11.96
CA ALA A 331 4.68 14.35 12.49
C ALA A 331 3.97 15.46 13.28
N VAL A 332 4.71 16.37 13.92
CA VAL A 332 4.14 17.50 14.68
C VAL A 332 3.56 18.61 13.79
N LYS A 333 3.88 18.63 12.49
CA LYS A 333 3.27 19.55 11.53
C LYS A 333 1.91 19.00 11.13
N VAL A 334 0.88 19.38 11.87
CA VAL A 334 -0.44 18.76 11.78
C VAL A 334 -1.45 19.63 11.05
N LYS A 335 -2.47 18.97 10.51
CA LYS A 335 -3.73 19.54 10.05
C LYS A 335 -4.90 18.82 10.71
N GLN A 336 -6.04 19.49 10.76
CA GLN A 336 -7.27 18.94 11.31
C GLN A 336 -8.32 18.75 10.22
N TYR A 337 -9.00 17.61 10.27
CA TYR A 337 -10.21 17.33 9.52
C TYR A 337 -11.37 17.17 10.49
N GLN A 338 -12.51 17.77 10.15
CA GLN A 338 -13.72 17.62 10.94
C GLN A 338 -14.80 16.98 10.09
N PHE A 339 -15.43 15.93 10.61
CA PHE A 339 -16.52 15.21 9.97
C PHE A 339 -17.74 15.21 10.89
N ALA A 340 -18.87 15.67 10.39
CA ALA A 340 -20.15 15.59 11.08
C ALA A 340 -20.92 14.35 10.57
N LEU A 341 -21.11 13.36 11.45
CA LEU A 341 -21.81 12.11 11.18
C LEU A 341 -23.19 12.19 11.83
N THR A 342 -24.15 12.76 11.10
CA THR A 342 -25.50 13.07 11.61
C THR A 342 -26.39 11.84 11.73
N ASP A 343 -26.32 10.95 10.74
CA ASP A 343 -27.22 9.81 10.63
C ASP A 343 -26.69 8.61 11.42
N ASN A 344 -27.60 7.76 11.90
CA ASN A 344 -27.25 6.52 12.60
C ASN A 344 -26.85 5.42 11.60
N LEU A 345 -25.75 5.67 10.89
CA LEU A 345 -25.20 4.80 9.85
C LEU A 345 -23.80 4.31 10.24
N PHE A 346 -23.25 3.46 9.37
CA PHE A 346 -21.87 3.02 9.46
C PHE A 346 -21.00 3.86 8.53
N TYR A 347 -19.90 4.35 9.05
CA TYR A 347 -18.93 5.17 8.33
C TYR A 347 -17.55 4.53 8.42
N ASP A 348 -16.75 4.65 7.37
CA ASP A 348 -15.35 4.27 7.38
C ASP A 348 -14.48 5.52 7.25
N LEU A 349 -13.73 5.82 8.31
CA LEU A 349 -12.72 6.88 8.35
C LEU A 349 -11.37 6.29 7.95
N THR A 350 -10.90 6.65 6.76
CA THR A 350 -9.62 6.20 6.20
C THR A 350 -8.51 7.20 6.51
N ILE A 351 -7.34 6.70 6.90
CA ILE A 351 -6.12 7.50 7.09
C ILE A 351 -5.01 6.84 6.26
N SER A 352 -4.61 7.49 5.16
CA SER A 352 -3.69 6.91 4.19
C SER A 352 -2.34 6.57 4.82
N GLY A 353 -1.88 5.34 4.59
CA GLY A 353 -0.67 4.77 5.19
C GLY A 353 -0.85 4.16 6.59
N LEU A 354 -2.02 4.25 7.24
CA LEU A 354 -2.25 3.62 8.57
C LEU A 354 -3.34 2.55 8.56
N GLY A 355 -4.43 2.77 7.82
CA GLY A 355 -5.61 1.91 7.83
C GLY A 355 -6.90 2.72 7.92
N PHE A 356 -7.93 2.13 8.52
CA PHE A 356 -9.22 2.81 8.68
C PHE A 356 -9.91 2.47 10.00
N LEU A 357 -10.84 3.33 10.41
CA LEU A 357 -11.70 3.17 11.56
C LEU A 357 -13.14 3.02 11.07
N HIS A 358 -13.79 1.93 11.46
CA HIS A 358 -15.20 1.71 11.21
C HIS A 358 -16.02 2.23 12.38
N ILE A 359 -16.85 3.23 12.11
CA ILE A 359 -17.54 4.05 13.11
C ILE A 359 -19.03 3.81 12.97
N LYS A 360 -19.69 3.50 14.10
CA LYS A 360 -21.14 3.51 14.24
C LYS A 360 -21.52 4.53 15.32
N GLY A 361 -22.33 5.49 14.97
CA GLY A 361 -22.83 6.52 15.88
C GLY A 361 -23.84 7.43 15.18
N GLN A 362 -24.43 8.34 15.95
CA GLN A 362 -25.38 9.34 15.48
C GLN A 362 -25.03 10.69 16.12
N ASN A 363 -25.24 11.79 15.40
CA ASN A 363 -24.90 13.15 15.86
C ASN A 363 -23.47 13.24 16.40
N LEU A 364 -22.54 12.56 15.72
CA LEU A 364 -21.16 12.42 16.14
C LEU A 364 -20.29 13.39 15.34
N THR A 365 -19.55 14.24 16.04
CA THR A 365 -18.47 15.01 15.42
C THR A 365 -17.14 14.30 15.64
N VAL A 366 -16.43 14.05 14.56
CA VAL A 366 -15.11 13.42 14.57
C VAL A 366 -14.08 14.42 14.09
N THR A 367 -13.11 14.74 14.95
CA THR A 367 -11.98 15.61 14.61
C THR A 367 -10.71 14.79 14.51
N VAL A 368 -10.08 14.78 13.34
CA VAL A 368 -8.88 13.99 13.04
C VAL A 368 -7.70 14.92 12.88
N THR A 369 -6.75 14.83 13.80
CA THR A 369 -5.46 15.55 13.73
C THR A 369 -4.38 14.58 13.24
N VAL A 370 -3.78 14.91 12.10
CA VAL A 370 -2.77 14.09 11.40
C VAL A 370 -1.70 15.00 10.78
N PRO A 371 -0.53 14.47 10.39
CA PRO A 371 0.48 15.23 9.65
C PRO A 371 -0.11 15.91 8.40
N GLU A 372 0.34 17.13 8.10
CA GLU A 372 -0.24 18.06 7.12
C GLU A 372 -0.36 17.53 5.69
N SER A 373 0.44 16.52 5.32
CA SER A 373 0.37 15.91 3.99
C SER A 373 -0.71 14.82 3.90
N THR A 374 -1.14 14.24 5.02
CA THR A 374 -1.95 13.00 5.09
C THR A 374 -3.34 13.12 4.46
N LEU A 375 -3.73 12.17 3.61
CA LEU A 375 -5.09 12.05 3.11
C LEU A 375 -5.97 11.38 4.18
N VAL A 376 -7.06 12.06 4.53
CA VAL A 376 -8.10 11.54 5.41
C VAL A 376 -9.43 11.71 4.69
N GLU A 377 -10.16 10.61 4.54
CA GLU A 377 -11.53 10.63 4.00
C GLU A 377 -12.44 9.85 4.94
N CYS A 378 -13.64 10.38 5.17
CA CYS A 378 -14.72 9.66 5.87
C CYS A 378 -15.89 9.50 4.90
N SER A 379 -16.33 8.27 4.69
CA SER A 379 -17.43 7.94 3.78
C SER A 379 -18.36 6.93 4.43
N LEU A 380 -19.53 6.71 3.81
CA LEU A 380 -20.38 5.57 4.17
C LEU A 380 -19.59 4.27 4.05
N SER A 381 -19.88 3.33 4.94
CA SER A 381 -19.01 2.17 5.11
C SER A 381 -18.92 1.32 3.84
N PHE A 382 -17.69 1.14 3.36
CA PHE A 382 -17.35 0.24 2.27
C PHE A 382 -17.17 -1.21 2.73
N ILE A 383 -17.09 -1.48 4.04
CA ILE A 383 -17.03 -2.85 4.57
C ILE A 383 -18.42 -3.44 4.89
N THR A 384 -19.36 -2.63 5.38
CA THR A 384 -20.75 -3.08 5.62
C THR A 384 -21.69 -2.76 4.47
N GLY A 385 -21.28 -1.90 3.53
CA GLY A 385 -22.14 -1.40 2.47
C GLY A 385 -23.11 -0.34 2.98
N VAL A 386 -23.79 0.31 2.05
CA VAL A 386 -24.97 1.12 2.34
C VAL A 386 -26.16 0.16 2.42
N SER A 387 -26.97 0.25 3.47
CA SER A 387 -28.26 -0.45 3.53
C SER A 387 -29.06 -0.06 2.28
N GLU A 388 -29.31 -1.00 1.37
CA GLU A 388 -30.18 -0.78 0.21
C GLU A 388 -31.65 -0.64 0.62
#